data_AF-Q7LZC2-F1
#
_entry.id   AF-Q7LZC2-F1
#
_cell.length_a   1.000
_cell.length_b   1.000
_cell.length_c   1.000
_cell.angle_alpha   90.00
_cell.angle_beta   90.00
_cell.angle_gamma   90.00
#
_symmetry.space_group_name_H-M   'P 1'
#
loop_
_entity.id
_entity.type
_entity.pdbx_description
1 polymer ?
#
loop_
_entity_poly.entity_id
_entity_poly.type
_entity_poly.pdbx_seq_one_letter_code
_entity_poly.pdbx_strand_id
1 'polypeptide(L)'
;VEWSSNERSTITSLWGKINNAEIGQVALARVLIVYPWTQRYFGQFGDLSSIAAISGNPKVAAHGKVVLDGVEKAVKNLDSIKATYTKLSQLHSDTLNVDPDNFKLLGDCLTIVLSAKFGAEFTPAVQAVWQKFLSCVISALSRQYF
;
A
#
# COMPACT_ATOMS: atom_id res chain seq x y z
N VAL A 1 -17.26 -7.19 4.25
CA VAL A 1 -17.07 -7.85 2.94
C VAL A 1 -16.93 -9.33 3.25
N GLU A 2 -17.59 -10.18 2.50
CA GLU A 2 -17.45 -11.63 2.69
C GLU A 2 -16.25 -12.13 1.86
N TRP A 3 -15.44 -12.99 2.48
CA TRP A 3 -14.29 -13.62 1.84
C TRP A 3 -14.50 -15.13 1.77
N SER A 4 -14.49 -15.67 0.56
CA SER A 4 -14.47 -17.13 0.35
C SER A 4 -13.14 -17.73 0.82
N SER A 5 -13.12 -19.04 1.09
CA SER A 5 -11.89 -19.76 1.45
C SER A 5 -10.80 -19.63 0.38
N ASN A 6 -11.19 -19.61 -0.91
CA ASN A 6 -10.27 -19.42 -2.02
C ASN A 6 -9.64 -18.01 -2.02
N GLU A 7 -10.43 -16.96 -1.78
CA GLU A 7 -9.92 -15.60 -1.70
C GLU A 7 -8.96 -15.43 -0.52
N ARG A 8 -9.30 -15.96 0.66
CA ARG A 8 -8.43 -15.92 1.85
C ARG A 8 -7.09 -16.62 1.58
N SER A 9 -7.15 -17.82 1.00
CA SER A 9 -5.94 -18.58 0.62
C SER A 9 -5.11 -17.82 -0.41
N THR A 10 -5.74 -17.20 -1.41
CA THR A 10 -5.05 -16.43 -2.45
C THR A 10 -4.33 -15.21 -1.87
N ILE A 11 -5.00 -14.44 -1.00
CA ILE A 11 -4.40 -13.25 -0.36
C ILE A 11 -3.22 -13.65 0.53
N THR A 12 -3.41 -14.67 1.39
CA THR A 12 -2.36 -15.13 2.33
C THR A 12 -1.18 -15.77 1.60
N SER A 13 -1.43 -16.55 0.55
CA SER A 13 -0.37 -17.17 -0.27
C SER A 13 0.44 -16.14 -1.04
N LEU A 14 -0.22 -15.14 -1.65
CA LEU A 14 0.45 -14.03 -2.31
C LEU A 14 1.29 -13.25 -1.29
N TRP A 15 0.69 -12.87 -0.15
CA TRP A 15 1.38 -12.12 0.89
C TRP A 15 2.60 -12.86 1.46
N GLY A 16 2.51 -14.19 1.60
CA GLY A 16 3.63 -15.02 2.05
C GLY A 16 4.88 -14.98 1.15
N LYS A 17 4.75 -14.48 -0.09
CA LYS A 17 5.87 -14.28 -1.02
C LYS A 17 6.44 -12.85 -1.00
N ILE A 18 5.77 -11.92 -0.32
CA ILE A 18 6.14 -10.49 -0.31
C ILE A 18 7.22 -10.27 0.75
N ASN A 19 8.37 -9.71 0.34
CA ASN A 19 9.31 -9.10 1.27
C ASN A 19 8.90 -7.63 1.47
N ASN A 20 8.38 -7.30 2.65
CA ASN A 20 7.85 -5.96 2.95
C ASN A 20 8.89 -4.84 2.75
N ALA A 21 10.16 -5.08 3.06
CA ALA A 21 11.20 -4.07 2.90
C ALA A 21 11.51 -3.81 1.42
N GLU A 22 11.69 -4.88 0.65
CA GLU A 22 11.97 -4.80 -0.79
C GLU A 22 10.81 -4.17 -1.55
N ILE A 23 9.61 -4.75 -1.42
CA ILE A 23 8.43 -4.30 -2.16
C ILE A 23 7.97 -2.92 -1.68
N GLY A 24 8.05 -2.66 -0.37
CA GLY A 24 7.65 -1.40 0.21
C GLY A 24 8.50 -0.22 -0.28
N GLN A 25 9.83 -0.39 -0.34
CA GLN A 25 10.71 0.62 -0.90
C GLN A 25 10.34 0.94 -2.35
N VAL A 26 10.17 -0.08 -3.20
CA VAL A 26 9.89 0.11 -4.62
C VAL A 26 8.50 0.74 -4.84
N ALA A 27 7.48 0.31 -4.09
CA ALA A 27 6.13 0.85 -4.20
C ALA A 27 6.05 2.33 -3.76
N LEU A 28 6.68 2.67 -2.62
CA LEU A 28 6.69 4.06 -2.14
C LEU A 28 7.56 4.97 -3.04
N ALA A 29 8.71 4.50 -3.51
CA ALA A 29 9.50 5.26 -4.47
C ALA A 29 8.70 5.51 -5.76
N ARG A 30 7.98 4.49 -6.27
CA ARG A 30 7.16 4.61 -7.48
C ARG A 30 6.05 5.66 -7.33
N VAL A 31 5.32 5.70 -6.20
CA VAL A 31 4.26 6.71 -6.02
C VAL A 31 4.85 8.13 -5.98
N LEU A 32 6.00 8.32 -5.33
CA LEU A 32 6.68 9.62 -5.25
C LEU A 32 7.23 10.10 -6.59
N ILE A 33 7.60 9.17 -7.48
CA ILE A 33 8.10 9.47 -8.83
C ILE A 33 6.96 9.72 -9.81
N VAL A 34 5.97 8.81 -9.85
CA VAL A 34 4.87 8.84 -10.84
C VAL A 34 3.84 9.93 -10.51
N TYR A 35 3.67 10.24 -9.22
CA TYR A 35 2.72 11.23 -8.74
C TYR A 35 3.44 12.26 -7.85
N PRO A 36 4.23 13.19 -8.43
CA PRO A 36 5.15 14.05 -7.68
C PRO A 36 4.49 14.91 -6.59
N TRP A 37 3.20 15.23 -6.73
CA TRP A 37 2.46 15.98 -5.70
C TRP A 37 2.40 15.23 -4.35
N THR A 38 2.54 13.91 -4.35
CA THR A 38 2.58 13.11 -3.13
C THR A 38 3.83 13.36 -2.28
N GLN A 39 4.90 13.91 -2.88
CA GLN A 39 6.12 14.27 -2.16
C GLN A 39 5.88 15.32 -1.06
N ARG A 40 4.82 16.14 -1.18
CA ARG A 40 4.48 17.18 -0.20
C ARG A 40 4.28 16.65 1.23
N TYR A 41 3.87 15.40 1.37
CA TYR A 41 3.62 14.76 2.66
C TYR A 41 4.90 14.27 3.35
N PHE A 42 6.03 14.25 2.63
CA PHE A 42 7.28 13.62 3.06
C PHE A 42 8.43 14.62 3.17
N GLY A 43 8.15 15.90 3.46
CA GLY A 43 9.19 16.94 3.56
C GLY A 43 10.33 16.61 4.54
N GLN A 44 10.05 15.82 5.58
CA GLN A 44 11.06 15.36 6.54
C GLN A 44 12.00 14.27 5.99
N PHE A 45 11.78 13.77 4.78
CA PHE A 45 12.61 12.73 4.17
C PHE A 45 13.89 13.28 3.53
N GLY A 46 14.01 14.60 3.41
CA GLY A 46 15.16 15.24 2.79
C GLY A 46 15.01 15.31 1.27
N ASP A 47 16.07 15.00 0.54
CA ASP A 47 16.08 15.13 -0.91
C ASP A 47 15.17 14.10 -1.60
N LEU A 48 14.20 14.60 -2.37
CA LEU A 48 13.27 13.87 -3.24
C LEU A 48 13.24 14.48 -4.65
N SER A 49 14.23 15.29 -5.02
CA SER A 49 14.24 16.13 -6.22
C SER A 49 14.37 15.37 -7.55
N SER A 50 14.82 14.13 -7.52
CA SER A 50 15.08 13.31 -8.70
C SER A 50 14.75 11.83 -8.47
N ILE A 51 14.63 11.07 -9.57
CA ILE A 51 14.42 9.61 -9.51
C ILE A 51 15.53 8.93 -8.68
N ALA A 52 16.79 9.35 -8.87
CA ALA A 52 17.93 8.82 -8.13
C ALA A 52 17.85 9.18 -6.63
N ALA A 53 17.52 10.43 -6.31
CA ALA A 53 17.32 10.86 -4.92
C ALA A 53 16.22 10.05 -4.23
N ILE A 54 15.04 9.92 -4.85
CA ILE A 54 13.91 9.16 -4.29
C ILE A 54 14.26 7.67 -4.12
N SER A 55 14.82 7.05 -5.16
CA SER A 55 15.10 5.60 -5.16
C SER A 55 16.20 5.21 -4.18
N GLY A 56 17.15 6.11 -3.93
CA GLY A 56 18.24 5.94 -2.96
C GLY A 56 17.94 6.47 -1.56
N ASN A 57 16.77 7.07 -1.31
CA ASN A 57 16.48 7.71 -0.02
C ASN A 57 16.20 6.66 1.08
N PRO A 58 17.00 6.57 2.15
CA PRO A 58 16.83 5.56 3.19
C PRO A 58 15.53 5.74 3.99
N LYS A 59 15.01 6.97 4.11
CA LYS A 59 13.73 7.22 4.78
C LYS A 59 12.54 6.78 3.92
N VAL A 60 12.63 6.89 2.59
CA VAL A 60 11.66 6.30 1.66
C VAL A 60 11.67 4.78 1.81
N ALA A 61 12.83 4.13 1.81
CA ALA A 61 12.92 2.68 1.99
C ALA A 61 12.32 2.23 3.35
N ALA A 62 12.71 2.89 4.44
CA ALA A 62 12.20 2.58 5.78
C ALA A 62 10.69 2.78 5.88
N HIS A 63 10.15 3.88 5.37
CA HIS A 63 8.72 4.15 5.43
C HIS A 63 7.91 3.24 4.50
N GLY A 64 8.46 2.86 3.34
CA GLY A 64 7.89 1.86 2.46
C GLY A 64 7.66 0.53 3.20
N LYS A 65 8.63 0.08 4.00
CA LYS A 65 8.42 -1.09 4.87
C LYS A 65 7.28 -0.88 5.86
N VAL A 66 7.20 0.29 6.52
CA VAL A 66 6.12 0.60 7.48
C VAL A 66 4.74 0.54 6.83
N VAL A 67 4.60 1.03 5.59
CA VAL A 67 3.35 0.95 4.82
C VAL A 67 2.96 -0.51 4.60
N LEU A 68 3.89 -1.36 4.16
CA LEU A 68 3.61 -2.77 3.86
C LEU A 68 3.33 -3.57 5.14
N ASP A 69 4.02 -3.28 6.25
CA ASP A 69 3.67 -3.82 7.58
C ASP A 69 2.25 -3.36 8.01
N GLY A 70 1.82 -2.17 7.58
CA GLY A 70 0.45 -1.69 7.72
C GLY A 70 -0.54 -2.57 6.96
N VAL A 71 -0.27 -2.85 5.67
CA VAL A 71 -1.09 -3.73 4.82
C VAL A 71 -1.16 -5.16 5.36
N GLU A 72 -0.07 -5.67 5.96
CA GLU A 72 -0.05 -6.98 6.62
C GLU A 72 -1.10 -7.09 7.73
N LYS A 73 -1.41 -5.99 8.44
CA LYS A 73 -2.47 -5.99 9.46
C LYS A 73 -3.84 -6.30 8.84
N ALA A 74 -4.13 -5.79 7.65
CA ALA A 74 -5.35 -6.15 6.94
C ALA A 74 -5.36 -7.61 6.46
N VAL A 75 -4.21 -8.13 5.99
CA VAL A 75 -4.07 -9.56 5.63
C VAL A 75 -4.37 -10.47 6.83
N LYS A 76 -3.90 -10.09 8.02
CA LYS A 76 -4.16 -10.84 9.27
C LYS A 76 -5.57 -10.66 9.82
N ASN A 77 -6.31 -9.64 9.38
CA ASN A 77 -7.63 -9.25 9.93
C ASN A 77 -8.67 -9.02 8.82
N LEU A 78 -8.76 -9.93 7.83
CA LEU A 78 -9.58 -9.77 6.63
C LEU A 78 -11.05 -9.42 6.90
N ASP A 79 -11.64 -9.94 7.98
CA ASP A 79 -13.03 -9.70 8.35
C ASP A 79 -13.23 -8.37 9.11
N SER A 80 -12.15 -7.80 9.62
CA SER A 80 -12.16 -6.63 10.51
C SER A 80 -11.28 -5.48 10.00
N ILE A 81 -11.02 -5.40 8.69
CA ILE A 81 -10.14 -4.38 8.07
C ILE A 81 -10.56 -2.96 8.47
N LYS A 82 -11.87 -2.65 8.44
CA LYS A 82 -12.41 -1.33 8.81
C LYS A 82 -12.07 -0.94 10.26
N ALA A 83 -12.26 -1.86 11.20
CA ALA A 83 -11.93 -1.64 12.61
C ALA A 83 -10.40 -1.54 12.80
N THR A 84 -9.65 -2.40 12.11
CA THR A 84 -8.18 -2.45 12.16
C THR A 84 -7.54 -1.11 11.78
N TYR A 85 -8.10 -0.39 10.81
CA TYR A 85 -7.57 0.88 10.32
C TYR A 85 -8.22 2.14 10.88
N THR A 86 -9.14 2.05 11.85
CA THR A 86 -9.84 3.24 12.36
C THR A 86 -8.86 4.33 12.84
N LYS A 87 -7.89 3.97 13.69
CA LYS A 87 -6.85 4.91 14.16
C LYS A 87 -5.92 5.39 13.06
N LEU A 88 -5.61 4.53 12.09
CA LEU A 88 -4.72 4.89 10.98
C LEU A 88 -5.41 5.85 10.00
N SER A 89 -6.71 5.67 9.78
CA SER A 89 -7.56 6.56 9.00
C SER A 89 -7.64 7.95 9.66
N GLN A 90 -7.89 8.02 10.97
CA GLN A 90 -7.85 9.28 11.74
C GLN A 90 -6.49 9.98 11.65
N LEU A 91 -5.38 9.23 11.77
CA LEU A 91 -4.05 9.81 11.62
C LEU A 91 -3.86 10.45 10.23
N HIS A 92 -4.24 9.75 9.16
CA HIS A 92 -4.07 10.25 7.80
C HIS A 92 -4.99 11.43 7.47
N SER A 93 -6.20 11.42 8.01
CA SER A 93 -7.16 12.53 7.91
C SER A 93 -6.71 13.71 8.79
N ASP A 94 -6.86 13.58 10.10
CA ASP A 94 -6.89 14.71 11.05
C ASP A 94 -5.51 15.30 11.31
N THR A 95 -4.45 14.50 11.16
CA THR A 95 -3.07 14.92 11.46
C THR A 95 -2.26 15.15 10.19
N LEU A 96 -2.22 14.15 9.31
CA LEU A 96 -1.38 14.21 8.12
C LEU A 96 -2.04 14.96 6.95
N ASN A 97 -3.36 15.16 7.00
CA ASN A 97 -4.16 15.83 5.97
C ASN A 97 -3.86 15.28 4.56
N VAL A 98 -3.71 13.95 4.46
CA VAL A 98 -3.44 13.25 3.20
C VAL A 98 -4.74 13.16 2.42
N ASP A 99 -4.80 13.72 1.22
CA ASP A 99 -5.96 13.56 0.35
C ASP A 99 -6.23 12.06 0.09
N PRO A 100 -7.45 11.55 0.39
CA PRO A 100 -7.76 10.13 0.35
C PRO A 100 -7.63 9.50 -1.04
N ASP A 101 -7.64 10.29 -2.12
CA ASP A 101 -7.39 9.78 -3.48
C ASP A 101 -5.98 9.19 -3.62
N ASN A 102 -5.02 9.66 -2.82
CA ASN A 102 -3.64 9.16 -2.87
C ASN A 102 -3.51 7.71 -2.39
N PHE A 103 -4.47 7.19 -1.60
CA PHE A 103 -4.47 5.78 -1.22
C PHE A 103 -4.65 4.85 -2.42
N LYS A 104 -5.47 5.26 -3.38
CA LYS A 104 -5.68 4.52 -4.62
C LYS A 104 -4.41 4.51 -5.46
N LEU A 105 -3.74 5.66 -5.61
CA LEU A 105 -2.50 5.78 -6.37
C LEU A 105 -1.39 4.86 -5.82
N LEU A 106 -1.27 4.77 -4.49
CA LEU A 106 -0.33 3.85 -3.84
C LEU A 106 -0.72 2.38 -4.05
N GLY A 107 -2.02 2.05 -3.95
CA GLY A 107 -2.53 0.70 -4.22
C GLY A 107 -2.25 0.22 -5.65
N ASP A 108 -2.41 1.12 -6.63
CA ASP A 108 -2.11 0.86 -8.04
C ASP A 108 -0.60 0.65 -8.25
N CYS A 109 0.24 1.52 -7.67
CA CYS A 109 1.70 1.37 -7.71
C CYS A 109 2.16 0.05 -7.09
N LEU A 110 1.59 -0.33 -5.94
CA LEU A 110 1.89 -1.61 -5.29
C LEU A 110 1.51 -2.79 -6.18
N THR A 111 0.32 -2.77 -6.79
CA THR A 111 -0.12 -3.82 -7.71
C THR A 111 0.84 -3.97 -8.90
N ILE A 112 1.29 -2.86 -9.49
CA ILE A 112 2.27 -2.88 -10.59
C ILE A 112 3.59 -3.52 -10.13
N VAL A 113 4.08 -3.18 -8.93
CA VAL A 113 5.31 -3.77 -8.38
C VAL A 113 5.15 -5.27 -8.15
N LEU A 114 4.02 -5.72 -7.60
CA LEU A 114 3.76 -7.15 -7.40
C LEU A 114 3.68 -7.91 -8.72
N SER A 115 2.99 -7.34 -9.73
CA SER A 115 2.93 -7.91 -11.07
C SER A 115 4.32 -8.04 -11.70
N ALA A 116 5.16 -7.00 -11.60
CA ALA A 116 6.52 -7.04 -12.10
C ALA A 116 7.41 -8.05 -11.36
N LYS A 117 7.24 -8.18 -10.03
CA LYS A 117 8.03 -9.10 -9.19
C LYS A 117 7.69 -10.56 -9.44
N PHE A 118 6.41 -10.90 -9.56
CA PHE A 118 5.93 -12.27 -9.64
C PHE A 118 5.63 -12.76 -11.07
N GLY A 119 5.63 -11.84 -12.05
CA GLY A 119 5.47 -12.19 -13.46
C GLY A 119 4.25 -13.07 -13.72
N ALA A 120 4.46 -14.22 -14.36
CA ALA A 120 3.41 -15.16 -14.71
C ALA A 120 2.64 -15.75 -13.50
N GLU A 121 3.21 -15.71 -12.29
CA GLU A 121 2.50 -16.16 -11.08
C GLU A 121 1.40 -15.18 -10.64
N PHE A 122 1.50 -13.90 -11.03
CA PHE A 122 0.47 -12.89 -10.77
C PHE A 122 -0.63 -12.94 -11.84
N THR A 123 -1.32 -14.07 -11.91
CA THR A 123 -2.36 -14.33 -12.90
C THR A 123 -3.54 -13.34 -12.79
N PRO A 124 -4.37 -13.18 -13.85
CA PRO A 124 -5.57 -12.34 -13.76
C PRO A 124 -6.52 -12.70 -12.61
N ALA A 125 -6.60 -13.99 -12.24
CA ALA A 125 -7.41 -14.43 -11.10
C ALA A 125 -6.81 -13.98 -9.76
N VAL A 126 -5.49 -14.09 -9.58
CA VAL A 126 -4.79 -13.57 -8.39
C VAL A 126 -4.94 -12.06 -8.30
N GLN A 127 -4.77 -11.35 -9.43
CA GLN A 127 -4.97 -9.91 -9.50
C GLN A 127 -6.40 -9.50 -9.14
N ALA A 128 -7.43 -10.21 -9.60
CA ALA A 128 -8.82 -9.90 -9.27
C ALA A 128 -9.08 -9.98 -7.77
N VAL A 129 -8.59 -11.04 -7.10
CA VAL A 129 -8.72 -11.17 -5.64
C VAL A 129 -7.92 -10.08 -4.92
N TRP A 130 -6.70 -9.80 -5.37
CA TRP A 130 -5.85 -8.74 -4.82
C TRP A 130 -6.50 -7.36 -4.94
N GLN A 131 -7.15 -7.05 -6.07
CA GLN A 131 -7.88 -5.80 -6.27
C GLN A 131 -9.09 -5.68 -5.36
N LYS A 132 -9.83 -6.78 -5.11
CA LYS A 132 -10.90 -6.82 -4.11
C LYS A 132 -10.36 -6.52 -2.71
N PHE A 133 -9.22 -7.12 -2.34
CA PHE A 133 -8.52 -6.85 -1.08
C PHE A 133 -8.10 -5.39 -0.94
N LEU A 134 -7.40 -4.84 -1.93
CA LEU A 134 -6.98 -3.44 -1.91
C LEU A 134 -8.15 -2.46 -1.83
N SER A 135 -9.26 -2.73 -2.54
CA SER A 135 -10.46 -1.89 -2.46
C SER A 135 -11.01 -1.82 -1.02
N CYS A 136 -10.92 -2.92 -0.27
CA CYS A 136 -11.33 -2.95 1.14
C CYS A 136 -10.36 -2.18 2.05
N VAL A 137 -9.05 -2.28 1.78
CA VAL A 137 -7.99 -1.52 2.47
C VAL A 137 -8.17 -0.02 2.26
N ILE A 138 -8.33 0.41 1.00
CA ILE A 138 -8.54 1.82 0.62
C ILE A 138 -9.82 2.35 1.27
N SER A 139 -10.94 1.63 1.14
CA SER A 139 -12.22 2.02 1.76
C SER A 139 -12.11 2.17 3.28
N ALA A 140 -11.30 1.34 3.95
CA ALA A 140 -11.09 1.43 5.39
C ALA A 140 -10.20 2.63 5.79
N LEU A 141 -9.17 2.96 5.00
CA LEU A 141 -8.31 4.13 5.20
C LEU A 141 -9.03 5.45 4.93
N SER A 142 -9.97 5.50 3.99
CA SER A 142 -10.75 6.70 3.66
C SER A 142 -11.94 6.94 4.61
N ARG A 143 -12.15 6.11 5.63
CA ARG A 143 -13.41 6.09 6.39
C ARG A 143 -13.58 7.22 7.42
N GLN A 144 -12.49 7.81 7.91
CA GLN A 144 -12.51 8.83 8.97
C GLN A 144 -12.23 10.25 8.43
N TYR A 145 -12.52 10.48 7.15
CA TYR A 145 -12.40 11.78 6.48
C TYR A 145 -13.75 12.50 6.54
N PHE A 146 -13.91 13.41 7.50
CA PHE A 146 -15.13 14.19 7.74
C PHE A 146 -14.89 15.70 7.65
#